data_AF-A0A1C0VT32-F1
#
_entry.id   AF-A0A1C0VT32-F1
#
_cell.length_a   1.000
_cell.length_b   1.000
_cell.length_c   1.000
_cell.angle_alpha   90.00
_cell.angle_beta   90.00
_cell.angle_gamma   90.00
#
_symmetry.space_group_name_H-M   'P 1'
#
loop_
_entity.id
_entity.type
_entity.pdbx_description
1 polymer ?
#
loop_
_entity_poly.entity_id
_entity_poly.type
_entity_poly.pdbx_seq_one_letter_code
_entity_poly.pdbx_strand_id
1 'polypeptide(L)'
;MPAAGVAAALRDEVKCSISQFLSYNTLLLGDLESLLQQHFHRLSDSEKQVIFCLTNQGEPIELSKIATHLELSPPVLLQTIESLGRRLLIEKVKQGEQTLFTLKPVFREYSNRQGD
;
A
#
# COMPACT_ATOMS: atom_id res chain seq x y z
N MET A 1 17.78 46.71 -1.39
CA MET A 1 18.47 45.48 -1.85
C MET A 1 18.78 44.61 -0.64
N PRO A 2 18.61 43.27 -0.72
CA PRO A 2 18.09 42.45 0.37
C PRO A 2 19.15 41.58 1.04
N ALA A 3 18.97 41.30 2.33
CA ALA A 3 19.60 40.19 3.05
C ALA A 3 18.57 39.53 3.99
N ALA A 4 17.44 39.12 3.41
CA ALA A 4 16.44 38.28 4.05
C ALA A 4 16.13 37.16 3.05
N GLY A 5 17.02 36.18 2.93
CA GLY A 5 16.95 35.23 1.82
C GLY A 5 17.62 33.87 2.03
N VAL A 6 17.97 33.49 3.26
CA VAL A 6 18.62 32.17 3.49
C VAL A 6 17.94 31.27 4.52
N ALA A 7 16.82 31.70 5.13
CA ALA A 7 16.12 30.88 6.13
C ALA A 7 14.71 30.41 5.72
N ALA A 8 14.21 30.82 4.55
CA ALA A 8 12.83 30.55 4.11
C ALA A 8 12.71 29.56 2.93
N ALA A 9 13.82 28.94 2.49
CA ALA A 9 13.86 28.04 1.32
C ALA A 9 14.11 26.57 1.69
N LEU A 10 13.70 26.14 2.89
CA LEU A 10 13.85 24.76 3.38
C LEU A 10 12.50 24.14 3.79
N ARG A 11 11.40 24.62 3.18
CA ARG A 11 10.04 24.15 3.46
C ARG A 11 9.18 24.15 2.19
N ASP A 12 9.67 23.46 1.17
CA ASP A 12 8.99 23.03 -0.05
C ASP A 12 10.17 22.46 -0.86
N GLU A 13 10.38 21.16 -1.00
CA GLU A 13 9.92 20.40 -2.16
C GLU A 13 10.46 18.96 -2.07
N VAL A 14 10.20 18.24 -0.97
CA VAL A 14 10.33 16.77 -0.99
C VAL A 14 8.95 16.16 -0.83
N LYS A 15 8.09 16.47 -1.81
CA LYS A 15 6.94 15.63 -2.16
C LYS A 15 7.43 14.37 -2.90
N CYS A 16 8.55 13.78 -2.47
CA CYS A 16 8.91 12.47 -2.92
C CYS A 16 7.91 11.52 -2.26
N SER A 17 6.91 11.07 -3.01
CA SER A 17 6.02 10.02 -2.53
C SER A 17 6.90 8.88 -2.05
N ILE A 18 6.62 8.36 -0.85
CA ILE A 18 7.38 7.25 -0.27
C ILE A 18 7.48 6.09 -1.28
N SER A 19 6.45 5.90 -2.11
CA SER A 19 6.45 5.01 -3.29
C SER A 19 7.60 5.25 -4.26
N GLN A 20 7.80 6.51 -4.66
CA GLN A 20 8.82 6.91 -5.61
C GLN A 20 10.21 6.73 -4.98
N PHE A 21 10.38 7.14 -3.72
CA PHE A 21 11.63 6.98 -3.00
C PHE A 21 12.04 5.51 -2.80
N LEU A 22 11.07 4.64 -2.51
CA LEU A 22 11.29 3.19 -2.37
C LEU A 22 11.57 2.51 -3.71
N SER A 23 10.97 2.98 -4.80
CA SER A 23 11.24 2.49 -6.15
C SER A 23 12.69 2.80 -6.59
N TYR A 24 13.21 3.98 -6.22
CA TYR A 24 14.59 4.39 -6.56
C TYR A 24 15.68 3.80 -5.66
N ASN A 25 15.36 3.37 -4.44
CA ASN A 25 16.38 3.04 -3.45
C ASN A 25 16.16 1.64 -2.85
N THR A 26 16.71 0.64 -3.52
CA THR A 26 16.72 -0.77 -3.12
C THR A 26 17.32 -0.99 -1.73
N LEU A 27 18.31 -0.16 -1.34
CA LEU A 27 19.00 -0.25 -0.05
C LEU A 27 18.13 0.19 1.14
N LEU A 28 17.20 1.11 0.92
CA LEU A 28 16.30 1.60 1.97
C LEU A 28 15.20 0.61 2.33
N LEU A 29 14.86 -0.31 1.41
CA LEU A 29 13.98 -1.39 1.80
C LEU A 29 14.73 -2.41 2.66
N GLY A 30 16.06 -2.61 2.57
CA GLY A 30 16.79 -3.67 3.29
C GLY A 30 16.36 -3.92 4.75
N ASP A 31 16.58 -2.99 5.66
CA ASP A 31 16.14 -3.13 7.07
C ASP A 31 14.61 -3.15 7.21
N LEU A 32 13.91 -2.37 6.38
CA LEU A 32 12.45 -2.29 6.39
C LEU A 32 11.79 -3.57 5.85
N GLU A 33 12.47 -4.31 4.99
CA GLU A 33 12.00 -5.51 4.29
C GLU A 33 11.84 -6.63 5.31
N SER A 34 12.79 -6.79 6.23
CA SER A 34 12.70 -7.74 7.33
C SER A 34 11.47 -7.47 8.22
N LEU A 35 11.19 -6.19 8.50
CA LEU A 35 10.02 -5.78 9.28
C LEU A 35 8.72 -6.04 8.50
N LEU A 36 8.67 -5.64 7.23
CA LEU A 36 7.53 -5.89 6.34
C LEU A 36 7.28 -7.39 6.15
N GLN A 37 8.33 -8.19 6.02
CA GLN A 37 8.26 -9.64 5.92
C GLN A 37 7.71 -10.27 7.18
N GLN A 38 8.14 -9.81 8.36
CA GLN A 38 7.55 -10.27 9.61
C GLN A 38 6.06 -9.91 9.70
N HIS A 39 5.68 -8.70 9.29
CA HIS A 39 4.26 -8.30 9.25
C HIS A 39 3.46 -9.13 8.24
N PHE A 40 4.04 -9.41 7.07
CA PHE A 40 3.42 -10.18 5.99
C PHE A 40 3.26 -11.66 6.36
N HIS A 41 4.25 -12.25 7.03
CA HIS A 41 4.19 -13.65 7.44
C HIS A 41 3.04 -13.92 8.43
N ARG A 42 2.74 -12.95 9.30
CA ARG A 42 1.64 -12.99 10.30
C ARG A 42 0.25 -12.71 9.69
N LEU A 43 0.16 -12.54 8.38
CA LEU A 43 -1.12 -12.42 7.70
C LEU A 43 -1.73 -13.80 7.47
N SER A 44 -3.04 -13.89 7.63
CA SER A 44 -3.84 -15.05 7.24
C SER A 44 -3.81 -15.26 5.73
N ASP A 45 -4.15 -16.46 5.26
CA ASP A 45 -4.15 -16.78 3.83
C ASP A 45 -5.07 -15.86 3.02
N SER A 46 -6.26 -15.54 3.54
CA SER A 46 -7.19 -14.59 2.91
C SER A 46 -6.62 -13.17 2.84
N GLU A 47 -5.86 -12.74 3.87
CA GLU A 47 -5.17 -11.44 3.85
C GLU A 47 -4.11 -11.41 2.76
N LYS A 48 -3.29 -12.47 2.65
CA LYS A 48 -2.28 -12.60 1.60
C LYS A 48 -2.90 -12.64 0.20
N GLN A 49 -4.01 -13.36 0.02
CA GLN A 49 -4.76 -13.41 -1.24
C GLN A 49 -5.28 -12.02 -1.65
N VAL A 50 -5.83 -11.25 -0.71
CA VAL A 50 -6.28 -9.87 -0.99
C VAL A 50 -5.11 -8.97 -1.36
N ILE A 51 -3.97 -9.06 -0.65
CA ILE A 51 -2.77 -8.29 -1.01
C ILE A 51 -2.30 -8.66 -2.41
N PHE A 52 -2.21 -9.94 -2.74
CA PHE A 52 -1.79 -10.38 -4.07
C PHE A 52 -2.75 -9.89 -5.16
N CYS A 53 -4.06 -9.99 -4.92
CA CYS A 53 -5.09 -9.46 -5.82
C CYS A 53 -4.91 -7.95 -6.08
N LEU A 54 -4.75 -7.16 -5.02
CA LEU A 54 -4.55 -5.71 -5.12
C LEU A 54 -3.22 -5.34 -5.79
N THR A 55 -2.17 -6.15 -5.61
CA THR A 55 -0.88 -5.96 -6.28
C THR A 55 -1.02 -6.22 -7.77
N ASN A 56 -1.64 -7.35 -8.13
CA ASN A 56 -1.77 -7.82 -9.51
C ASN A 56 -2.68 -6.91 -10.37
N GLN A 57 -3.67 -6.26 -9.75
CA GLN A 57 -4.55 -5.31 -10.46
C GLN A 57 -3.85 -3.98 -10.76
N GLY A 58 -2.82 -3.59 -10.00
CA GLY A 58 -2.06 -2.34 -10.20
C GLY A 58 -2.83 -1.04 -9.91
N GLU A 59 -4.15 -1.07 -9.95
CA GLU A 59 -5.07 0.04 -9.77
C GLU A 59 -6.01 -0.19 -8.56
N PRO A 60 -6.57 0.89 -7.98
CA PRO A 60 -7.56 0.75 -6.92
C PRO A 60 -8.83 0.05 -7.45
N ILE A 61 -9.30 -0.99 -6.75
CA ILE A 61 -10.44 -1.81 -7.17
C ILE A 61 -11.56 -1.83 -6.13
N GLU A 62 -12.79 -2.06 -6.58
CA GLU A 62 -13.96 -2.16 -5.72
C GLU A 62 -13.96 -3.45 -4.89
N LEU A 63 -14.56 -3.39 -3.69
CA LEU A 63 -14.78 -4.57 -2.85
C LEU A 63 -15.47 -5.72 -3.60
N SER A 64 -16.48 -5.40 -4.41
CA SER A 64 -17.22 -6.41 -5.19
C SER A 64 -16.31 -7.15 -6.17
N LYS A 65 -15.37 -6.44 -6.81
CA LYS A 65 -14.38 -7.06 -7.72
C LYS A 65 -13.43 -7.98 -6.96
N ILE A 66 -12.97 -7.56 -5.77
CA ILE A 66 -12.12 -8.41 -4.92
C ILE A 66 -12.85 -9.70 -4.54
N ALA A 67 -14.13 -9.59 -4.17
CA ALA A 67 -14.97 -10.76 -3.87
C ALA A 67 -15.05 -11.74 -5.04
N THR A 68 -15.27 -11.23 -6.25
CA THR A 68 -15.35 -12.03 -7.47
C THR A 68 -14.02 -12.67 -7.84
N HIS A 69 -12.90 -11.94 -7.71
CA HIS A 69 -11.57 -12.46 -8.06
C HIS A 69 -11.08 -13.55 -7.13
N LEU A 70 -11.45 -13.49 -5.84
CA LEU A 70 -10.96 -14.42 -4.82
C LEU A 70 -11.99 -15.47 -4.41
N GLU A 71 -13.19 -15.41 -4.98
CA GLU A 71 -14.34 -16.27 -4.63
C GLU A 71 -14.61 -16.31 -3.11
N LEU A 72 -14.31 -15.20 -2.41
CA LEU A 72 -14.46 -15.11 -0.96
C LEU A 72 -15.90 -14.79 -0.58
N SER A 73 -16.36 -15.43 0.50
CA SER A 73 -17.65 -15.10 1.11
C SER A 73 -17.64 -13.66 1.64
N PRO A 74 -18.72 -12.87 1.47
CA PRO A 74 -18.80 -11.48 1.93
C PRO A 74 -18.32 -11.22 3.37
N PRO A 75 -18.70 -12.01 4.39
CA PRO A 75 -18.19 -11.82 5.76
C PRO A 75 -16.67 -11.99 5.86
N VAL A 76 -16.10 -12.97 5.16
CA VAL A 76 -14.66 -13.24 5.16
C VAL A 76 -13.91 -12.09 4.49
N LEU A 77 -14.42 -11.60 3.37
CA LEU A 77 -13.83 -10.47 2.66
C LEU A 77 -13.83 -9.20 3.52
N LEU A 78 -14.97 -8.87 4.14
CA LEU A 78 -15.08 -7.68 4.99
C LEU A 78 -14.14 -7.77 6.19
N GLN A 79 -14.08 -8.93 6.86
CA GLN A 79 -13.16 -9.15 7.97
C GLN A 79 -11.69 -9.02 7.53
N THR A 80 -11.36 -9.54 6.34
CA THR A 80 -10.02 -9.46 5.76
C THR A 80 -9.63 -8.01 5.48
N ILE A 81 -10.49 -7.26 4.81
CA ILE A 81 -10.28 -5.85 4.46
C ILE A 81 -10.20 -4.98 5.72
N GLU A 82 -11.02 -5.26 6.73
CA GLU A 82 -10.96 -4.57 8.01
C GLU A 82 -9.63 -4.85 8.74
N SER A 83 -9.20 -6.11 8.80
CA SER A 83 -7.91 -6.49 9.40
C SER A 83 -6.74 -5.81 8.70
N LEU A 84 -6.71 -5.84 7.36
CA LEU A 84 -5.71 -5.16 6.54
C LEU A 84 -5.73 -3.63 6.76
N GLY A 85 -6.92 -3.05 6.91
CA GLY A 85 -7.10 -1.63 7.20
C GLY A 85 -6.56 -1.25 8.59
N ARG A 86 -6.84 -2.06 9.62
CA ARG A 86 -6.32 -1.86 10.99
C ARG A 86 -4.79 -1.95 11.03
N ARG A 87 -4.21 -2.83 10.20
CA ARG A 87 -2.76 -2.98 10.02
C ARG A 87 -2.14 -1.91 9.11
N LEU A 88 -2.94 -0.97 8.60
CA LEU A 88 -2.52 0.10 7.68
C LEU A 88 -1.81 -0.42 6.42
N LEU A 89 -2.27 -1.56 5.89
CA LEU A 89 -1.70 -2.19 4.68
C LEU A 89 -2.40 -1.74 3.40
N ILE A 90 -3.67 -1.36 3.53
CA ILE A 90 -4.52 -0.91 2.43
C ILE A 90 -5.00 0.53 2.67
N GLU A 91 -5.35 1.20 1.58
CA GLU A 91 -5.92 2.55 1.56
C GLU A 91 -7.26 2.52 0.84
N LYS A 92 -8.19 3.33 1.34
CA LYS A 92 -9.50 3.54 0.73
C LYS A 92 -9.43 4.78 -0.15
N VAL A 93 -9.72 4.62 -1.44
CA VAL A 93 -9.80 5.71 -2.40
C VAL A 93 -11.27 5.95 -2.72
N LYS A 94 -11.76 7.17 -2.47
CA LYS A 94 -13.11 7.55 -2.88
C LYS A 94 -13.09 8.00 -4.34
N GLN A 95 -13.84 7.32 -5.19
CA GLN A 95 -14.05 7.71 -6.59
C GLN A 95 -15.55 7.91 -6.81
N GLY A 96 -16.01 9.17 -6.74
CA GLY A 96 -17.44 9.48 -6.75
C GLY A 96 -18.16 8.85 -5.56
N GLU A 97 -19.20 8.07 -5.83
CA GLU A 97 -19.97 7.32 -4.82
C GLU A 97 -19.33 5.96 -4.47
N GLN A 98 -18.28 5.55 -5.19
CA GLN A 98 -17.66 4.25 -5.00
C GLN A 98 -16.44 4.33 -4.07
N THR A 99 -16.29 3.31 -3.24
CA THR A 99 -15.09 3.12 -2.40
C THR A 99 -14.22 2.04 -3.02
N LEU A 100 -13.04 2.44 -3.48
CA LEU A 100 -12.01 1.55 -4.00
C LEU A 100 -10.96 1.29 -2.95
N PHE A 101 -10.24 0.19 -3.14
CA PHE A 101 -9.20 -0.28 -2.25
C PHE A 101 -7.92 -0.47 -3.04
N THR A 102 -6.81 0.02 -2.49
CA THR A 102 -5.47 -0.20 -3.01
C THR A 102 -4.54 -0.54 -1.86
N LEU A 103 -3.40 -1.15 -2.16
CA LEU A 103 -2.31 -1.26 -1.19
C LEU A 103 -1.62 0.07 -0.97
N LYS A 104 -1.09 0.25 0.25
CA LYS A 104 -0.11 1.30 0.49
C LYS A 104 1.10 1.08 -0.41
N PRO A 105 1.70 2.16 -0.92
CA PRO A 105 2.81 2.06 -1.87
C PRO A 105 3.99 1.25 -1.36
N VAL A 106 4.32 1.35 -0.07
CA VAL A 106 5.39 0.56 0.57
C VAL A 106 5.13 -0.94 0.46
N PHE A 107 3.90 -1.36 0.70
CA PHE A 107 3.51 -2.77 0.62
C PHE A 107 3.36 -3.23 -0.82
N ARG A 108 2.92 -2.37 -1.73
CA ARG A 108 2.88 -2.66 -3.16
C ARG A 108 4.29 -2.98 -3.70
N GLU A 109 5.28 -2.15 -3.37
CA GLU A 109 6.67 -2.40 -3.77
C GLU A 109 7.23 -3.68 -3.15
N TYR A 110 6.93 -3.96 -1.87
CA TYR A 110 7.30 -5.21 -1.22
C TYR A 110 6.65 -6.44 -1.88
N SER A 111 5.34 -6.39 -2.17
CA SER A 111 4.61 -7.50 -2.80
C SER A 111 5.08 -7.78 -4.23
N ASN A 112 5.42 -6.73 -4.99
CA ASN A 112 6.05 -6.89 -6.32
C ASN A 112 7.39 -7.63 -6.25
N ARG A 113 8.14 -7.52 -5.14
CA ARG A 113 9.42 -8.23 -4.95
C ARG A 113 9.27 -9.67 -4.49
N GLN A 114 8.16 -10.02 -3.85
CA GLN A 114 7.86 -11.38 -3.37
C GLN A 114 7.15 -12.23 -4.45
N GLY A 115 6.74 -11.62 -5.56
CA GLY A 115 5.98 -12.25 -6.63
C GLY A 115 6.81 -12.77 -7.82
N ASP A 116 8.15 -12.83 -7.68
CA ASP A 116 9.05 -13.54 -8.60
C ASP A 116 9.33 -14.96 -8.08
#